data_AF-A0A9X2EFJ9-F1
#
_entry.id   AF-A0A9X2EFJ9-F1
#
_cell.length_a   1.000
_cell.length_b   1.000
_cell.length_c   1.000
_cell.angle_alpha   90.00
_cell.angle_beta   90.00
_cell.angle_gamma   90.00
#
_symmetry.space_group_name_H-M   'P 1'
#
loop_
_entity.id
_entity.type
_entity.pdbx_description
1 polymer ?
#
loop_
_entity_poly.entity_id
_entity_poly.type
_entity_poly.pdbx_seq_one_letter_code
_entity_poly.pdbx_strand_id
1 'polypeptide(L)'
;MNRYWPMERGFVLTSPFGPREGGFHWGADFGREGGSGGLPVYAMQGGTVHYAGRATGFGLWVTIDHPTEDGGGYTVYGHVVPEVVSGQRVEAGQRIARINPDRATNGDVAPHLHVEVHRYTWVPAPSPDRLDPLPWLKGAAYPEGGQTVDSLFADVSYFQVPVDDSYPYRIFSFRSNDGTFRDPHFAHNYTWAARQADAGKLACFIVYFYWRPNWAETVVTHKDMVEAAGGPHPRMITMIDVESGGNPGGDQSDGINRAYWAAAEWLGDKRRVIGYANTPDFNNMWRTRPDGLRIIGAGYGRNPRLPGQIAHQYTDGNGCGGGLPEGCPPFGNCDMNVANGLSPEEFAAACGIGGDDMAFLDETITNWAGHTVTVRDVLKYVDQYNGLILDQLVGPGARERGGDPTRWEILGNRTVVEALAIIGETLGIEGFGTAEGKRNATVATPMAGAQADARMPEGGK
;
A
#
# COMPACT_ATOMS: atom_id res chain seq x y z
N MET A 1 -20.90 14.40 19.67
CA MET A 1 -20.14 13.17 19.94
C MET A 1 -20.60 12.13 18.95
N ASN A 2 -19.67 11.63 18.14
CA ASN A 2 -19.99 10.58 17.17
C ASN A 2 -19.87 9.24 17.88
N ARG A 3 -21.01 8.60 18.15
CA ARG A 3 -21.05 7.23 18.66
C ARG A 3 -21.54 6.30 17.58
N TYR A 4 -21.00 5.10 17.59
CA TYR A 4 -21.37 4.03 16.67
C TYR A 4 -21.86 2.81 17.44
N TRP A 5 -22.78 2.07 16.86
CA TRP A 5 -23.03 0.70 17.30
C TRP A 5 -21.75 -0.14 17.15
N PRO A 6 -21.49 -1.11 18.03
CA PRO A 6 -20.29 -1.92 17.94
C PRO A 6 -20.39 -3.02 16.86
N MET A 7 -21.56 -3.17 16.23
CA MET A 7 -21.86 -4.13 15.17
C MET A 7 -22.77 -3.49 14.12
N GLU A 8 -22.73 -4.05 12.91
CA GLU A 8 -23.60 -3.68 11.79
C GLU A 8 -25.07 -4.00 12.06
N ARG A 9 -25.98 -3.41 11.26
CA ARG A 9 -27.42 -3.66 11.37
C ARG A 9 -27.77 -5.15 11.24
N GLY A 10 -28.86 -5.53 11.91
CA GLY A 10 -29.37 -6.90 11.91
C GLY A 10 -28.74 -7.79 12.98
N PHE A 11 -28.07 -7.21 13.97
CA PHE A 11 -27.76 -7.91 15.21
C PHE A 11 -29.04 -8.17 16.02
N VAL A 12 -28.95 -9.13 16.93
CA VAL A 12 -29.93 -9.38 17.98
C VAL A 12 -29.28 -9.15 19.34
N LEU A 13 -30.00 -8.53 20.26
CA LEU A 13 -29.59 -8.44 21.65
C LEU A 13 -29.85 -9.80 22.32
N THR A 14 -28.79 -10.54 22.61
CA THR A 14 -28.90 -11.88 23.20
C THR A 14 -28.97 -11.83 24.72
N SER A 15 -28.34 -10.83 25.35
CA SER A 15 -28.47 -10.58 26.79
C SER A 15 -28.36 -9.09 27.12
N PRO A 16 -29.37 -8.46 27.76
CA PRO A 16 -29.29 -7.05 28.16
C PRO A 16 -28.43 -6.86 29.42
N PHE A 17 -28.06 -5.61 29.70
CA PHE A 17 -27.54 -5.20 31.00
C PHE A 17 -28.61 -5.35 32.07
N GLY A 18 -28.29 -5.96 33.22
CA GLY A 18 -29.23 -6.11 34.32
C GLY A 18 -29.22 -7.46 35.04
N PRO A 19 -30.19 -7.70 35.95
CA PRO A 19 -30.34 -8.95 36.66
C PRO A 19 -30.58 -10.14 35.72
N ARG A 20 -29.93 -11.27 35.98
CA ARG A 20 -30.13 -12.56 35.29
C ARG A 20 -30.19 -13.71 36.28
N GLU A 21 -30.66 -14.86 35.82
CA GLU A 21 -30.53 -16.09 36.60
C GLU A 21 -29.03 -16.36 36.89
N GLY A 22 -28.67 -16.45 38.17
CA GLY A 22 -27.28 -16.64 38.59
C GLY A 22 -26.43 -15.37 38.73
N GLY A 23 -27.00 -14.16 38.63
CA GLY A 23 -26.30 -12.93 39.02
C GLY A 23 -26.75 -11.65 38.31
N PHE A 24 -25.80 -10.77 38.03
CA PHE A 24 -26.03 -9.52 37.30
C PHE A 24 -25.12 -9.47 36.08
N HIS A 25 -25.68 -9.11 34.93
CA HIS A 25 -24.96 -8.91 33.69
C HIS A 25 -24.56 -7.43 33.57
N TRP A 26 -23.26 -7.17 33.59
CA TRP A 26 -22.69 -5.81 33.63
C TRP A 26 -22.30 -5.25 32.27
N GLY A 27 -22.82 -5.84 31.21
CA GLY A 27 -22.66 -5.41 29.83
C GLY A 27 -23.90 -5.73 29.01
N ALA A 28 -23.76 -5.71 27.70
CA ALA A 28 -24.78 -6.16 26.77
C ALA A 28 -24.14 -7.13 25.76
N ASP A 29 -24.84 -8.21 25.47
CA ASP A 29 -24.41 -9.24 24.54
C ASP A 29 -25.17 -9.10 23.23
N PHE A 30 -24.42 -9.04 22.13
CA PHE A 30 -24.94 -8.91 20.78
C PHE A 30 -24.54 -10.12 19.94
N GLY A 31 -25.51 -10.66 19.21
CA GLY A 31 -25.31 -11.76 18.28
C GLY A 31 -26.01 -11.53 16.95
N ARG A 32 -26.12 -12.58 16.16
CA ARG A 32 -26.82 -12.61 14.87
C ARG A 32 -27.44 -13.98 14.67
N GLU A 33 -28.63 -14.00 14.10
CA GLU A 33 -29.24 -15.23 13.62
C GLU A 33 -28.34 -15.91 12.57
N GLY A 34 -28.13 -17.22 12.69
CA GLY A 34 -27.20 -17.97 11.83
C GLY A 34 -25.74 -17.98 12.29
N GLY A 35 -25.39 -17.25 13.37
CA GLY A 35 -24.06 -17.25 13.99
C GLY A 35 -23.31 -15.93 13.83
N SER A 36 -22.44 -15.63 14.80
CA SER A 36 -21.72 -14.34 14.86
C SER A 36 -20.20 -14.45 14.80
N GLY A 37 -19.65 -15.66 14.79
CA GLY A 37 -18.21 -15.88 14.71
C GLY A 37 -17.61 -15.21 13.47
N GLY A 38 -16.54 -14.45 13.65
CA GLY A 38 -15.83 -13.75 12.59
C GLY A 38 -16.46 -12.42 12.14
N LEU A 39 -17.65 -12.06 12.65
CA LEU A 39 -18.27 -10.76 12.33
C LEU A 39 -17.40 -9.60 12.84
N PRO A 40 -17.34 -8.48 12.10
CA PRO A 40 -16.55 -7.31 12.48
C PRO A 40 -17.12 -6.64 13.73
N VAL A 41 -16.22 -6.08 14.53
CA VAL A 41 -16.51 -5.30 15.75
C VAL A 41 -15.86 -3.93 15.60
N TYR A 42 -16.64 -2.89 15.91
CA TYR A 42 -16.27 -1.49 15.68
C TYR A 42 -16.17 -0.71 17.00
N ALA A 43 -15.26 0.26 17.07
CA ALA A 43 -15.13 1.16 18.20
C ALA A 43 -16.39 2.05 18.32
N MET A 44 -17.08 1.98 19.45
CA MET A 44 -18.29 2.76 19.67
C MET A 44 -18.04 4.27 19.83
N GLN A 45 -16.82 4.67 20.17
CA GLN A 45 -16.37 6.05 20.33
C GLN A 45 -14.84 6.11 20.10
N GLY A 46 -14.33 7.25 19.64
CA GLY A 46 -12.90 7.44 19.41
C GLY A 46 -12.10 7.45 20.72
N GLY A 47 -10.86 7.01 20.69
CA GLY A 47 -10.00 6.99 21.87
C GLY A 47 -8.75 6.15 21.69
N THR A 48 -8.04 5.90 22.77
CA THR A 48 -6.81 5.11 22.78
C THR A 48 -7.09 3.71 23.30
N VAL A 49 -6.67 2.69 22.55
CA VAL A 49 -6.74 1.28 22.98
C VAL A 49 -5.90 1.14 24.25
N HIS A 50 -6.54 0.93 25.39
CA HIS A 50 -5.87 0.75 26.67
C HIS A 50 -5.24 -0.65 26.73
N TYR A 51 -5.99 -1.67 26.30
CA TYR A 51 -5.53 -3.04 26.27
C TYR A 51 -6.20 -3.84 25.14
N ALA A 52 -5.40 -4.60 24.40
CA ALA A 52 -5.86 -5.61 23.44
C ALA A 52 -5.16 -6.95 23.72
N GLY A 53 -5.93 -8.01 24.03
CA GLY A 53 -5.35 -9.32 24.34
C GLY A 53 -6.18 -10.17 25.30
N ARG A 54 -5.52 -11.07 26.04
CA ARG A 54 -6.17 -12.03 26.96
C ARG A 54 -6.73 -11.36 28.20
N ALA A 55 -7.95 -11.73 28.59
CA ALA A 55 -8.57 -11.28 29.82
C ALA A 55 -9.44 -12.36 30.46
N THR A 56 -9.25 -12.53 31.76
CA THR A 56 -10.06 -13.45 32.57
C THR A 56 -11.52 -13.03 32.53
N GLY A 57 -12.41 -13.96 32.17
CA GLY A 57 -13.85 -13.70 32.03
C GLY A 57 -14.29 -13.26 30.63
N PHE A 58 -13.37 -12.77 29.79
CA PHE A 58 -13.68 -12.30 28.43
C PHE A 58 -13.01 -13.14 27.33
N GLY A 59 -12.10 -14.06 27.70
CA GLY A 59 -11.25 -14.77 26.77
C GLY A 59 -10.19 -13.84 26.20
N LEU A 60 -10.55 -13.16 25.10
CA LEU A 60 -9.82 -12.05 24.51
C LEU A 60 -10.72 -10.81 24.48
N TRP A 61 -10.12 -9.64 24.68
CA TRP A 61 -10.84 -8.36 24.66
C TRP A 61 -10.05 -7.24 23.98
N VAL A 62 -10.77 -6.19 23.62
CA VAL A 62 -10.23 -4.85 23.35
C VAL A 62 -10.88 -3.89 24.35
N THR A 63 -10.10 -2.93 24.83
CA THR A 63 -10.59 -1.88 25.73
C THR A 63 -10.09 -0.54 25.24
N ILE A 64 -10.93 0.49 25.33
CA ILE A 64 -10.62 1.83 24.80
C ILE A 64 -10.90 2.85 25.89
N ASP A 65 -9.89 3.66 26.19
CA ASP A 65 -9.99 4.86 27.00
C ASP A 65 -10.35 6.04 26.09
N HIS A 66 -11.46 6.71 26.39
CA HIS A 66 -11.94 7.82 25.58
C HIS A 66 -11.55 9.13 26.24
N PRO A 67 -10.65 9.92 25.64
CA PRO A 67 -10.25 11.19 26.21
C PRO A 67 -11.40 12.21 26.13
N THR A 68 -11.24 13.34 26.82
CA THR A 68 -12.35 14.32 26.97
C THR A 68 -12.81 14.88 25.63
N GLU A 69 -11.89 15.09 24.69
CA GLU A 69 -12.17 15.53 23.33
C GLU A 69 -13.07 14.56 22.54
N ASP A 70 -12.99 13.26 22.82
CA ASP A 70 -13.83 12.23 22.20
C ASP A 70 -15.10 11.95 22.99
N GLY A 71 -15.23 12.58 24.15
CA GLY A 71 -16.43 12.58 24.97
C GLY A 71 -16.33 11.83 26.30
N GLY A 72 -15.14 11.38 26.68
CA GLY A 72 -14.87 10.79 27.97
C GLY A 72 -15.42 9.36 28.14
N GLY A 73 -14.87 8.67 29.13
CA GLY A 73 -15.32 7.35 29.56
C GLY A 73 -14.48 6.21 28.99
N TYR A 74 -15.00 5.00 29.10
CA TYR A 74 -14.23 3.79 28.77
C TYR A 74 -15.15 2.69 28.24
N THR A 75 -14.70 1.96 27.22
CA THR A 75 -15.48 0.86 26.62
C THR A 75 -14.70 -0.44 26.58
N VAL A 76 -15.41 -1.56 26.71
CA VAL A 76 -14.87 -2.93 26.68
C VAL A 76 -15.58 -3.72 25.59
N TYR A 77 -14.82 -4.49 24.82
CA TYR A 77 -15.29 -5.40 23.78
C TYR A 77 -14.72 -6.79 24.08
N GLY A 78 -15.54 -7.68 24.65
CA GLY A 78 -15.16 -9.03 25.06
C GLY A 78 -15.52 -10.09 24.02
N HIS A 79 -14.85 -11.26 24.13
CA HIS A 79 -15.03 -12.41 23.24
C HIS A 79 -14.65 -12.12 21.78
N VAL A 80 -13.60 -11.31 21.58
CA VAL A 80 -13.16 -10.85 20.26
C VAL A 80 -11.71 -11.25 19.98
N VAL A 81 -11.34 -11.41 18.70
CA VAL A 81 -9.95 -11.46 18.26
C VAL A 81 -9.51 -10.03 17.89
N PRO A 82 -8.61 -9.39 18.66
CA PRO A 82 -8.18 -8.02 18.39
C PRO A 82 -7.50 -7.87 17.02
N GLU A 83 -7.81 -6.80 16.32
CA GLU A 83 -7.13 -6.35 15.08
C GLU A 83 -6.40 -5.01 15.30
N VAL A 84 -6.27 -4.61 16.56
CA VAL A 84 -5.59 -3.39 17.04
C VAL A 84 -4.66 -3.74 18.19
N VAL A 85 -3.72 -2.84 18.50
CA VAL A 85 -2.73 -3.01 19.58
C VAL A 85 -2.90 -1.98 20.70
N SER A 86 -2.49 -2.33 21.92
CA SER A 86 -2.46 -1.38 23.05
C SER A 86 -1.62 -0.14 22.71
N GLY A 87 -2.15 1.05 23.02
CA GLY A 87 -1.56 2.34 22.68
C GLY A 87 -2.03 2.94 21.35
N GLN A 88 -2.69 2.16 20.49
CA GLN A 88 -3.22 2.65 19.21
C GLN A 88 -4.39 3.62 19.42
N ARG A 89 -4.37 4.79 18.76
CA ARG A 89 -5.55 5.66 18.64
C ARG A 89 -6.51 5.06 17.61
N VAL A 90 -7.80 5.04 17.92
CA VAL A 90 -8.86 4.57 17.03
C VAL A 90 -9.96 5.61 16.94
N GLU A 91 -10.57 5.71 15.77
CA GLU A 91 -11.70 6.61 15.52
C GLU A 91 -13.04 5.92 15.83
N ALA A 92 -14.08 6.71 16.13
CA ALA A 92 -15.42 6.16 16.31
C ALA A 92 -15.90 5.51 15.00
N GLY A 93 -16.41 4.27 15.07
CA GLY A 93 -16.80 3.48 13.91
C GLY A 93 -15.64 2.73 13.25
N GLN A 94 -14.39 2.88 13.72
CA GLN A 94 -13.27 2.10 13.21
C GLN A 94 -13.40 0.63 13.61
N ARG A 95 -13.10 -0.28 12.69
CA ARG A 95 -13.00 -1.71 12.97
C ARG A 95 -11.81 -1.99 13.89
N ILE A 96 -12.07 -2.67 15.01
CA ILE A 96 -11.06 -2.94 16.04
C ILE A 96 -10.82 -4.43 16.29
N ALA A 97 -11.77 -5.29 15.91
CA ALA A 97 -11.70 -6.72 16.15
C ALA A 97 -12.69 -7.51 15.29
N ARG A 98 -12.66 -8.84 15.43
CA ARG A 98 -13.73 -9.75 15.03
C ARG A 98 -14.27 -10.52 16.22
N ILE A 99 -15.53 -10.91 16.21
CA ILE A 99 -16.06 -11.86 17.20
C ILE A 99 -15.28 -13.17 17.08
N ASN A 100 -14.79 -13.71 18.20
CA ASN A 100 -14.04 -14.94 18.19
C ASN A 100 -14.96 -16.12 17.80
N PRO A 101 -14.66 -16.88 16.72
CA PRO A 101 -15.50 -18.01 16.33
C PRO A 101 -15.40 -19.21 17.29
N ASP A 102 -14.38 -19.27 18.14
CA ASP A 102 -14.18 -20.37 19.09
C ASP A 102 -15.02 -20.18 20.36
N ARG A 103 -16.06 -21.01 20.50
CA ARG A 103 -16.93 -21.01 21.69
C ARG A 103 -16.22 -21.31 23.01
N ALA A 104 -15.04 -21.94 22.97
CA ALA A 104 -14.27 -22.21 24.18
C ALA A 104 -13.73 -20.91 24.81
N THR A 105 -13.71 -19.81 24.05
CA THR A 105 -13.20 -18.51 24.49
C THR A 105 -14.25 -17.62 25.16
N ASN A 106 -15.52 -18.06 25.18
CA ASN A 106 -16.63 -17.32 25.77
C ASN A 106 -17.54 -18.20 26.64
N GLY A 107 -16.99 -19.20 27.32
CA GLY A 107 -17.74 -20.01 28.29
C GLY A 107 -18.66 -21.08 27.66
N ASP A 108 -18.28 -21.60 26.48
CA ASP A 108 -18.96 -22.67 25.75
C ASP A 108 -20.38 -22.32 25.26
N VAL A 109 -20.68 -21.03 25.10
CA VAL A 109 -21.92 -20.55 24.46
C VAL A 109 -21.67 -20.10 23.02
N ALA A 110 -22.74 -19.89 22.24
CA ALA A 110 -22.61 -19.43 20.86
C ALA A 110 -21.76 -18.14 20.78
N PRO A 111 -20.83 -18.01 19.79
CA PRO A 111 -20.07 -16.79 19.58
C PRO A 111 -20.95 -15.55 19.55
N HIS A 112 -20.60 -14.54 20.34
CA HIS A 112 -21.31 -13.27 20.49
C HIS A 112 -20.30 -12.19 20.88
N LEU A 113 -20.68 -10.92 20.72
CA LEU A 113 -19.92 -9.79 21.21
C LEU A 113 -20.46 -9.39 22.59
N HIS A 114 -19.58 -9.32 23.58
CA HIS A 114 -19.89 -8.73 24.88
C HIS A 114 -19.39 -7.28 24.95
N VAL A 115 -20.22 -6.36 25.42
CA VAL A 115 -19.86 -4.93 25.49
C VAL A 115 -20.13 -4.34 26.85
N GLU A 116 -19.17 -3.58 27.37
CA GLU A 116 -19.37 -2.77 28.59
C GLU A 116 -19.05 -1.29 28.33
N VAL A 117 -19.75 -0.42 29.06
CA VAL A 117 -19.50 1.02 29.10
C VAL A 117 -19.24 1.43 30.54
N HIS A 118 -18.16 2.18 30.77
CA HIS A 118 -17.80 2.72 32.07
C HIS A 118 -17.68 4.24 32.00
N ARG A 119 -18.10 4.92 33.07
CA ARG A 119 -18.16 6.40 33.13
C ARG A 119 -16.78 7.06 33.03
N TYR A 120 -15.74 6.42 33.58
CA TYR A 120 -14.39 7.00 33.68
C TYR A 120 -13.30 6.02 33.24
N THR A 121 -13.21 4.88 33.92
CA THR A 121 -12.21 3.84 33.68
C THR A 121 -12.84 2.49 33.91
N TRP A 122 -12.17 1.41 33.51
CA TRP A 122 -12.66 0.07 33.76
C TRP A 122 -12.72 -0.24 35.26
N VAL A 123 -13.91 -0.61 35.75
CA VAL A 123 -14.15 -1.02 37.13
C VAL A 123 -14.58 -2.49 37.17
N PRO A 124 -13.79 -3.42 37.73
CA PRO A 124 -14.13 -4.84 37.79
C PRO A 124 -15.27 -5.16 38.78
N ALA A 125 -15.41 -4.35 39.83
CA ALA A 125 -16.43 -4.54 40.85
C ALA A 125 -17.77 -3.90 40.44
N PRO A 126 -18.91 -4.39 40.96
CA PRO A 126 -20.19 -3.70 40.89
C PRO A 126 -20.06 -2.22 41.28
N SER A 127 -20.46 -1.32 40.38
CA SER A 127 -20.34 0.13 40.59
C SER A 127 -21.40 0.89 39.77
N PRO A 128 -21.92 2.03 40.28
CA PRO A 128 -22.76 2.94 39.50
C PRO A 128 -22.03 3.55 38.29
N ASP A 129 -20.71 3.41 38.21
CA ASP A 129 -19.91 3.84 37.06
C ASP A 129 -19.90 2.83 35.91
N ARG A 130 -20.50 1.64 36.11
CA ARG A 130 -20.80 0.70 35.02
C ARG A 130 -22.17 1.05 34.45
N LEU A 131 -22.18 1.51 33.22
CA LEU A 131 -23.36 2.05 32.58
C LEU A 131 -24.02 0.98 31.68
N ASP A 132 -25.34 1.02 31.59
CA ASP A 132 -26.08 0.26 30.59
C ASP A 132 -25.65 0.72 29.17
N PRO A 133 -25.11 -0.18 28.32
CA PRO A 133 -24.69 0.18 26.97
C PRO A 133 -25.86 0.69 26.10
N LEU A 134 -27.09 0.21 26.29
CA LEU A 134 -28.20 0.51 25.39
C LEU A 134 -28.66 1.98 25.44
N PRO A 135 -28.90 2.60 26.62
CA PRO A 135 -29.11 4.04 26.71
C PRO A 135 -27.92 4.85 26.23
N TRP A 136 -26.69 4.37 26.45
CA TRP A 136 -25.48 5.08 26.04
C TRP A 136 -25.29 5.11 24.51
N LEU A 137 -25.71 4.03 23.84
CA LEU A 137 -25.75 3.88 22.38
C LEU A 137 -27.03 4.46 21.74
N LYS A 138 -27.96 5.02 22.52
CA LYS A 138 -29.20 5.57 21.97
C LYS A 138 -28.89 6.71 21.00
N GLY A 139 -29.31 6.54 19.74
CA GLY A 139 -29.05 7.52 18.68
C GLY A 139 -27.66 7.43 18.06
N ALA A 140 -26.85 6.44 18.45
CA ALA A 140 -25.60 6.13 17.77
C ALA A 140 -25.87 5.79 16.29
N ALA A 141 -24.98 6.22 15.41
CA ALA A 141 -24.96 5.73 14.04
C ALA A 141 -24.71 4.22 14.09
N TYR A 142 -25.27 3.48 13.15
CA TYR A 142 -24.70 2.14 12.95
C TYR A 142 -23.34 2.35 12.30
N PRO A 143 -22.36 1.48 12.57
CA PRO A 143 -21.33 1.32 11.59
C PRO A 143 -22.15 0.94 10.36
N GLU A 144 -22.14 1.83 9.37
CA GLU A 144 -21.98 1.33 8.02
C GLU A 144 -20.91 0.27 8.21
N GLY A 145 -21.20 -0.98 7.89
CA GLY A 145 -20.12 -1.92 7.99
C GLY A 145 -18.90 -1.38 7.19
N GLY A 146 -17.95 -2.19 6.82
CA GLY A 146 -18.44 -3.37 6.18
C GLY A 146 -19.69 -3.21 5.27
N GLN A 147 -20.13 -2.02 4.81
CA GLN A 147 -20.00 -1.88 3.37
C GLN A 147 -18.50 -2.10 3.16
N THR A 148 -18.16 -3.36 2.91
CA THR A 148 -17.64 -3.67 1.60
C THR A 148 -18.35 -2.73 0.63
N VAL A 149 -17.85 -1.49 0.48
CA VAL A 149 -18.25 -0.64 -0.63
C VAL A 149 -17.63 -1.45 -1.73
N ASP A 150 -18.43 -2.34 -2.30
CA ASP A 150 -17.92 -3.18 -3.36
C ASP A 150 -17.59 -2.19 -4.45
N SER A 151 -16.29 -1.88 -4.56
CA SER A 151 -15.89 -0.66 -5.21
C SER A 151 -16.09 -0.88 -6.68
N LEU A 152 -17.00 -0.09 -7.24
CA LEU A 152 -17.22 -0.10 -8.66
C LEU A 152 -16.11 0.68 -9.34
N PHE A 153 -15.67 0.20 -10.49
CA PHE A 153 -14.77 0.95 -11.36
C PHE A 153 -14.91 0.50 -12.80
N ALA A 154 -14.79 1.47 -13.69
CA ALA A 154 -14.64 1.19 -15.11
C ALA A 154 -13.21 0.78 -15.46
N ASP A 155 -13.08 -0.11 -16.42
CA ASP A 155 -11.87 -0.25 -17.22
C ASP A 155 -12.15 0.16 -18.67
N VAL A 156 -11.24 0.95 -19.27
CA VAL A 156 -11.48 1.56 -20.59
C VAL A 156 -10.25 1.51 -21.48
N SER A 157 -10.45 1.73 -22.77
CA SER A 157 -9.39 1.91 -23.76
C SER A 157 -9.77 2.99 -24.77
N TYR A 158 -9.06 3.10 -25.89
CA TYR A 158 -9.41 4.02 -26.98
C TYR A 158 -10.80 3.83 -27.57
N PHE A 159 -11.50 2.73 -27.28
CA PHE A 159 -12.90 2.54 -27.69
C PHE A 159 -13.86 3.49 -26.96
N GLN A 160 -13.47 4.00 -25.78
CA GLN A 160 -14.22 4.99 -25.03
C GLN A 160 -13.59 6.38 -25.21
N VAL A 161 -14.40 7.42 -24.97
CA VAL A 161 -13.90 8.80 -24.87
C VAL A 161 -12.90 8.93 -23.72
N PRO A 162 -11.95 9.88 -23.77
CA PRO A 162 -11.07 10.14 -22.64
C PRO A 162 -11.83 10.50 -21.36
N VAL A 163 -11.28 10.14 -20.21
CA VAL A 163 -11.89 10.42 -18.90
C VAL A 163 -12.01 11.93 -18.63
N ASP A 164 -13.01 12.34 -17.85
CA ASP A 164 -13.14 13.71 -17.34
C ASP A 164 -13.62 13.71 -15.88
N ASP A 165 -13.83 14.90 -15.33
CA ASP A 165 -14.23 15.07 -13.92
C ASP A 165 -15.65 14.58 -13.59
N SER A 166 -16.39 14.03 -14.56
CA SER A 166 -17.67 13.34 -14.31
C SER A 166 -17.49 11.88 -13.84
N TYR A 167 -16.28 11.33 -13.90
CA TYR A 167 -16.01 9.97 -13.43
C TYR A 167 -16.34 9.81 -11.93
N PRO A 168 -17.22 8.86 -11.55
CA PRO A 168 -17.80 8.87 -10.20
C PRO A 168 -17.05 7.98 -9.18
N TYR A 169 -16.08 7.17 -9.62
CA TYR A 169 -15.46 6.14 -8.79
C TYR A 169 -14.04 6.51 -8.33
N ARG A 170 -13.58 5.80 -7.30
CA ARG A 170 -12.29 6.04 -6.63
C ARG A 170 -11.18 5.06 -7.04
N ILE A 171 -11.50 4.10 -7.91
CA ILE A 171 -10.55 3.27 -8.66
C ILE A 171 -10.85 3.54 -10.13
N PHE A 172 -9.82 3.68 -10.96
CA PHE A 172 -9.98 3.84 -12.41
C PHE A 172 -8.97 2.96 -13.14
N SER A 173 -9.41 2.21 -14.15
CA SER A 173 -8.56 1.35 -14.97
C SER A 173 -8.57 1.81 -16.43
N PHE A 174 -7.42 1.83 -17.08
CA PHE A 174 -7.34 2.19 -18.50
C PHE A 174 -6.13 1.56 -19.19
N ARG A 175 -6.25 1.34 -20.50
CA ARG A 175 -5.19 0.71 -21.31
C ARG A 175 -4.04 1.66 -21.59
N SER A 176 -2.82 1.18 -21.48
CA SER A 176 -1.64 1.79 -22.11
C SER A 176 -1.43 1.28 -23.52
N ASN A 177 -1.36 -0.04 -23.71
CA ASN A 177 -0.99 -0.63 -24.99
C ASN A 177 -1.60 -2.01 -25.22
N ASP A 178 -1.67 -2.39 -26.50
CA ASP A 178 -1.91 -3.75 -26.96
C ASP A 178 -0.69 -4.21 -27.76
N GLY A 179 0.12 -5.10 -27.18
CA GLY A 179 1.44 -5.39 -27.73
C GLY A 179 2.27 -4.10 -27.84
N THR A 180 2.65 -3.72 -29.06
CA THR A 180 3.35 -2.45 -29.33
C THR A 180 2.43 -1.32 -29.80
N PHE A 181 1.14 -1.58 -29.98
CA PHE A 181 0.16 -0.55 -30.29
C PHE A 181 -0.11 0.30 -29.04
N ARG A 182 0.16 1.61 -29.14
CA ARG A 182 -0.01 2.58 -28.06
C ARG A 182 -1.43 3.13 -28.07
N ASP A 183 -2.14 3.04 -26.96
CA ASP A 183 -3.48 3.58 -26.81
C ASP A 183 -3.43 5.13 -26.90
N PRO A 184 -4.10 5.75 -27.88
CA PRO A 184 -4.03 7.19 -28.09
C PRO A 184 -4.63 8.02 -26.95
N HIS A 185 -5.50 7.44 -26.11
CA HIS A 185 -6.11 8.14 -24.98
C HIS A 185 -5.28 8.00 -23.69
N PHE A 186 -4.23 7.17 -23.68
CA PHE A 186 -3.43 6.90 -22.49
C PHE A 186 -2.89 8.18 -21.84
N ALA A 187 -2.25 9.08 -22.59
CA ALA A 187 -1.57 10.23 -22.00
C ALA A 187 -2.55 11.17 -21.26
N HIS A 188 -3.76 11.34 -21.81
CA HIS A 188 -4.83 12.10 -21.17
C HIS A 188 -5.32 11.40 -19.90
N ASN A 189 -5.65 10.11 -20.02
CA ASN A 189 -6.18 9.31 -18.90
C ASN A 189 -5.17 9.23 -17.75
N TYR A 190 -3.89 9.04 -18.05
CA TYR A 190 -2.81 9.00 -17.06
C TYR A 190 -2.65 10.33 -16.33
N THR A 191 -2.57 11.43 -17.08
CA THR A 191 -2.43 12.77 -16.51
C THR A 191 -3.59 13.11 -15.59
N TRP A 192 -4.82 12.78 -16.01
CA TRP A 192 -6.01 12.96 -15.17
C TRP A 192 -5.96 12.08 -13.93
N ALA A 193 -5.66 10.79 -14.07
CA ALA A 193 -5.66 9.83 -12.96
C ALA A 193 -4.59 10.18 -11.91
N ALA A 194 -3.38 10.54 -12.33
CA ALA A 194 -2.33 11.02 -11.43
C ALA A 194 -2.80 12.24 -10.63
N ARG A 195 -3.36 13.25 -11.31
CA ARG A 195 -3.90 14.46 -10.65
C ARG A 195 -5.01 14.13 -9.65
N GLN A 196 -5.95 13.24 -9.97
CA GLN A 196 -7.02 12.86 -9.04
C GLN A 196 -6.50 12.03 -7.86
N ALA A 197 -5.47 11.21 -8.07
CA ALA A 197 -4.82 10.46 -7.00
C ALA A 197 -4.06 11.40 -6.04
N ASP A 198 -3.33 12.39 -6.56
CA ASP A 198 -2.69 13.44 -5.76
C ASP A 198 -3.72 14.25 -4.96
N ALA A 199 -4.90 14.49 -5.54
CA ALA A 199 -6.01 15.18 -4.87
C ALA A 199 -6.80 14.29 -3.88
N GLY A 200 -6.42 13.02 -3.71
CA GLY A 200 -7.11 12.06 -2.82
C GLY A 200 -8.48 11.56 -3.33
N LYS A 201 -8.86 11.93 -4.56
CA LYS A 201 -10.13 11.52 -5.18
C LYS A 201 -10.08 10.10 -5.71
N LEU A 202 -8.96 9.68 -6.29
CA LEU A 202 -8.67 8.28 -6.56
C LEU A 202 -7.83 7.68 -5.43
N ALA A 203 -8.25 6.53 -4.90
CA ALA A 203 -7.44 5.72 -3.99
C ALA A 203 -6.27 5.05 -4.73
N CYS A 204 -6.51 4.62 -5.97
CA CYS A 204 -5.53 4.11 -6.91
C CYS A 204 -6.05 4.16 -8.35
N PHE A 205 -5.16 3.94 -9.31
CA PHE A 205 -5.54 3.68 -10.70
C PHE A 205 -4.71 2.55 -11.31
N ILE A 206 -5.30 1.87 -12.28
CA ILE A 206 -4.73 0.70 -12.94
C ILE A 206 -4.39 1.09 -14.38
N VAL A 207 -3.15 0.89 -14.77
CA VAL A 207 -2.71 0.98 -16.16
C VAL A 207 -2.51 -0.44 -16.65
N TYR A 208 -3.34 -0.87 -17.59
CA TYR A 208 -3.23 -2.23 -18.12
C TYR A 208 -2.62 -2.28 -19.51
N PHE A 209 -1.97 -3.38 -19.83
CA PHE A 209 -1.58 -3.69 -21.20
C PHE A 209 -2.16 -5.04 -21.61
N TYR A 210 -2.60 -5.14 -22.86
CA TYR A 210 -3.00 -6.39 -23.47
C TYR A 210 -1.76 -7.23 -23.74
N TRP A 211 -1.63 -8.37 -23.06
CA TRP A 211 -0.48 -9.23 -23.22
C TRP A 211 -0.46 -9.83 -24.62
N ARG A 212 0.73 -9.84 -25.24
CA ARG A 212 1.00 -10.47 -26.53
C ARG A 212 2.29 -11.31 -26.45
N PRO A 213 2.49 -12.31 -27.34
CA PRO A 213 3.68 -13.17 -27.34
C PRO A 213 5.01 -12.42 -27.44
N ASN A 214 5.03 -11.24 -28.06
CA ASN A 214 6.13 -10.28 -27.99
C ASN A 214 6.13 -9.53 -26.64
N TRP A 215 6.13 -10.30 -25.55
CA TRP A 215 5.88 -9.81 -24.19
C TRP A 215 6.93 -8.78 -23.76
N ALA A 216 8.18 -8.92 -24.22
CA ALA A 216 9.27 -8.03 -23.87
C ALA A 216 9.02 -6.62 -24.44
N GLU A 217 8.71 -6.54 -25.73
CA GLU A 217 8.35 -5.29 -26.41
C GLU A 217 7.04 -4.71 -25.88
N THR A 218 6.10 -5.57 -25.48
CA THR A 218 4.84 -5.16 -24.85
C THR A 218 5.09 -4.43 -23.53
N VAL A 219 5.94 -4.99 -22.67
CA VAL A 219 6.30 -4.37 -21.38
C VAL A 219 7.16 -3.14 -21.58
N VAL A 220 8.10 -3.13 -22.53
CA VAL A 220 8.87 -1.93 -22.88
C VAL A 220 7.94 -0.81 -23.33
N THR A 221 6.96 -1.10 -24.19
CA THR A 221 5.97 -0.12 -24.63
C THR A 221 5.16 0.45 -23.47
N HIS A 222 4.70 -0.41 -22.55
CA HIS A 222 4.00 0.01 -21.33
C HIS A 222 4.84 0.97 -20.48
N LYS A 223 6.09 0.59 -20.19
CA LYS A 223 7.04 1.39 -19.41
C LYS A 223 7.30 2.73 -20.10
N ASP A 224 7.66 2.73 -21.37
CA ASP A 224 7.94 3.95 -22.15
C ASP A 224 6.76 4.93 -22.12
N MET A 225 5.52 4.44 -22.20
CA MET A 225 4.34 5.29 -22.16
C MET A 225 4.19 5.93 -20.78
N VAL A 226 4.35 5.16 -19.70
CA VAL A 226 4.28 5.68 -18.33
C VAL A 226 5.43 6.65 -18.04
N GLU A 227 6.66 6.35 -18.46
CA GLU A 227 7.82 7.25 -18.30
C GLU A 227 7.61 8.56 -19.06
N ALA A 228 7.09 8.50 -20.30
CA ALA A 228 6.74 9.71 -21.07
C ALA A 228 5.63 10.55 -20.42
N ALA A 229 4.81 9.95 -19.55
CA ALA A 229 3.76 10.63 -18.80
C ALA A 229 4.21 11.11 -17.39
N GLY A 230 5.52 11.03 -17.09
CA GLY A 230 6.11 11.49 -15.83
C GLY A 230 6.56 10.38 -14.88
N GLY A 231 6.63 9.13 -15.34
CA GLY A 231 7.09 7.98 -14.56
C GLY A 231 5.97 7.37 -13.70
N PRO A 232 6.23 6.20 -13.08
CA PRO A 232 5.21 5.43 -12.35
C PRO A 232 4.74 6.18 -11.10
N HIS A 233 3.47 6.57 -11.08
CA HIS A 233 2.87 7.25 -9.94
C HIS A 233 2.79 6.32 -8.70
N PRO A 234 2.94 6.81 -7.45
CA PRO A 234 2.88 5.96 -6.25
C PRO A 234 1.56 5.21 -6.03
N ARG A 235 0.47 5.70 -6.62
CA ARG A 235 -0.87 5.09 -6.60
C ARG A 235 -1.22 4.28 -7.87
N MET A 236 -0.25 4.07 -8.76
CA MET A 236 -0.43 3.29 -9.99
C MET A 236 -0.27 1.78 -9.74
N ILE A 237 -1.11 0.97 -10.38
CA ILE A 237 -1.03 -0.48 -10.46
C ILE A 237 -0.84 -0.85 -11.93
N THR A 238 0.01 -1.83 -12.24
CA THR A 238 0.06 -2.42 -13.59
C THR A 238 -0.79 -3.68 -13.63
N MET A 239 -1.67 -3.78 -14.63
CA MET A 239 -2.44 -5.00 -14.89
C MET A 239 -2.02 -5.67 -16.20
N ILE A 240 -1.83 -6.99 -16.14
CA ILE A 240 -1.55 -7.81 -17.31
C ILE A 240 -2.87 -8.44 -17.75
N ASP A 241 -3.39 -7.95 -18.86
CA ASP A 241 -4.61 -8.48 -19.48
C ASP A 241 -4.26 -9.72 -20.31
N VAL A 242 -4.66 -10.89 -19.81
CA VAL A 242 -4.42 -12.21 -20.41
C VAL A 242 -5.72 -12.76 -20.95
N GLU A 243 -5.83 -12.70 -22.27
CA GLU A 243 -6.98 -13.21 -23.00
C GLU A 243 -6.57 -13.94 -24.28
N SER A 244 -7.39 -14.89 -24.69
CA SER A 244 -7.21 -15.62 -25.96
C SER A 244 -7.56 -14.78 -27.20
N GLY A 245 -8.17 -13.60 -27.03
CA GLY A 245 -8.53 -12.68 -28.09
C GLY A 245 -7.34 -12.22 -28.95
N GLY A 246 -7.11 -12.90 -30.06
CA GLY A 246 -5.98 -12.61 -30.96
C GLY A 246 -4.61 -13.11 -30.45
N ASN A 247 -4.59 -13.88 -29.37
CA ASN A 247 -3.39 -14.56 -28.87
C ASN A 247 -3.38 -16.03 -29.30
N PRO A 248 -2.20 -16.66 -29.43
CA PRO A 248 -2.11 -18.10 -29.66
C PRO A 248 -2.70 -18.86 -28.47
N GLY A 249 -3.43 -19.93 -28.75
CA GLY A 249 -3.90 -20.84 -27.70
C GLY A 249 -2.75 -21.61 -27.03
N GLY A 250 -3.11 -22.39 -26.01
CA GLY A 250 -2.15 -23.19 -25.24
C GLY A 250 -1.53 -22.42 -24.08
N ASP A 251 -0.57 -23.06 -23.40
CA ASP A 251 0.07 -22.51 -22.20
C ASP A 251 1.10 -21.43 -22.57
N GLN A 252 0.85 -20.21 -22.11
CA GLN A 252 1.69 -19.02 -22.31
C GLN A 252 2.34 -18.54 -21.00
N SER A 253 2.33 -19.37 -19.96
CA SER A 253 2.77 -18.99 -18.61
C SER A 253 4.18 -18.39 -18.57
N ASP A 254 5.14 -18.89 -19.35
CA ASP A 254 6.52 -18.36 -19.34
C ASP A 254 6.55 -16.87 -19.77
N GLY A 255 5.94 -16.54 -20.91
CA GLY A 255 5.91 -15.15 -21.41
C GLY A 255 5.09 -14.22 -20.52
N ILE A 256 3.97 -14.70 -19.96
CA ILE A 256 3.15 -13.92 -19.02
C ILE A 256 3.92 -13.67 -17.71
N ASN A 257 4.58 -14.68 -17.15
CA ASN A 257 5.34 -14.55 -15.91
C ASN A 257 6.57 -13.67 -16.08
N ARG A 258 7.25 -13.72 -17.24
CA ARG A 258 8.34 -12.79 -17.54
C ARG A 258 7.85 -11.35 -17.63
N ALA A 259 6.68 -11.11 -18.22
CA ALA A 259 6.07 -9.79 -18.22
C ALA A 259 5.74 -9.31 -16.80
N TYR A 260 5.17 -10.20 -15.97
CA TYR A 260 4.89 -9.94 -14.56
C TYR A 260 6.15 -9.51 -13.80
N TRP A 261 7.23 -10.29 -13.87
CA TRP A 261 8.44 -9.98 -13.12
C TRP A 261 9.14 -8.73 -13.64
N ALA A 262 9.15 -8.50 -14.96
CA ALA A 262 9.70 -7.28 -15.54
C ALA A 262 8.94 -6.02 -15.11
N ALA A 263 7.61 -6.08 -14.96
CA ALA A 263 6.81 -4.98 -14.42
C ALA A 263 7.02 -4.83 -12.90
N ALA A 264 7.08 -5.93 -12.15
CA ALA A 264 7.25 -5.93 -10.70
C ALA A 264 8.60 -5.34 -10.27
N GLU A 265 9.67 -5.72 -10.96
CA GLU A 265 11.01 -5.18 -10.73
C GLU A 265 11.05 -3.66 -10.95
N TRP A 266 10.42 -3.19 -12.03
CA TRP A 266 10.35 -1.75 -12.33
C TRP A 266 9.51 -0.96 -11.32
N LEU A 267 8.40 -1.53 -10.82
CA LEU A 267 7.56 -0.87 -9.82
C LEU A 267 8.08 -0.98 -8.38
N GLY A 268 9.10 -1.80 -8.15
CA GLY A 268 9.71 -2.02 -6.83
C GLY A 268 8.88 -2.87 -5.86
N ASP A 269 7.65 -3.26 -6.22
CA ASP A 269 6.80 -4.13 -5.41
C ASP A 269 5.92 -5.01 -6.30
N LYS A 270 6.08 -6.33 -6.17
CA LYS A 270 5.31 -7.32 -6.94
C LYS A 270 3.80 -7.25 -6.71
N ARG A 271 3.34 -6.69 -5.58
CA ARG A 271 1.91 -6.50 -5.28
C ARG A 271 1.27 -5.46 -6.20
N ARG A 272 2.07 -4.54 -6.77
CA ARG A 272 1.62 -3.53 -7.73
C ARG A 272 1.42 -4.07 -9.14
N VAL A 273 1.62 -5.37 -9.35
CA VAL A 273 1.31 -6.06 -10.61
C VAL A 273 0.19 -7.07 -10.36
N ILE A 274 -0.91 -6.91 -11.09
CA ILE A 274 -2.07 -7.80 -11.02
C ILE A 274 -2.33 -8.44 -12.39
N GLY A 275 -3.06 -9.54 -12.40
CA GLY A 275 -3.55 -10.17 -13.62
C GLY A 275 -4.98 -9.78 -13.95
N TYR A 276 -5.38 -10.03 -15.17
CA TYR A 276 -6.77 -10.12 -15.60
C TYR A 276 -6.93 -11.35 -16.51
N ALA A 277 -8.00 -12.12 -16.31
CA ALA A 277 -8.37 -13.23 -17.20
C ALA A 277 -9.81 -13.70 -16.95
N ASN A 278 -10.44 -14.27 -17.98
CA ASN A 278 -11.61 -15.13 -17.81
C ASN A 278 -11.20 -16.56 -17.35
N THR A 279 -12.18 -17.40 -16.99
CA THR A 279 -11.90 -18.77 -16.48
C THR A 279 -11.15 -19.66 -17.49
N PRO A 280 -11.53 -19.72 -18.78
CA PRO A 280 -10.75 -20.46 -19.78
C PRO A 280 -9.30 -19.98 -19.89
N ASP A 281 -9.05 -18.68 -20.02
CA ASP A 281 -7.71 -18.14 -20.26
C ASP A 281 -6.83 -18.30 -19.02
N PHE A 282 -7.40 -18.11 -17.82
CA PHE A 282 -6.73 -18.40 -16.56
C PHE A 282 -6.27 -19.86 -16.44
N ASN A 283 -7.08 -20.82 -16.90
CA ASN A 283 -6.77 -22.24 -16.78
C ASN A 283 -5.94 -22.80 -17.93
N ASN A 284 -6.02 -22.18 -19.12
CA ASN A 284 -5.39 -22.71 -20.33
C ASN A 284 -4.14 -21.95 -20.73
N MET A 285 -4.16 -20.61 -20.66
CA MET A 285 -3.06 -19.73 -21.05
C MET A 285 -2.12 -19.41 -19.89
N TRP A 286 -2.62 -19.26 -18.66
CA TRP A 286 -1.80 -18.89 -17.51
C TRP A 286 -1.80 -19.97 -16.41
N ARG A 287 -1.36 -21.17 -16.78
CA ARG A 287 -1.36 -22.38 -15.92
C ARG A 287 -0.45 -22.25 -14.71
N THR A 288 0.75 -21.73 -14.92
CA THR A 288 1.78 -21.53 -13.90
C THR A 288 1.87 -20.05 -13.58
N ARG A 289 1.66 -19.67 -12.33
CA ARG A 289 1.50 -18.27 -11.90
C ARG A 289 2.44 -17.92 -10.74
N PRO A 290 2.79 -16.64 -10.57
CA PRO A 290 3.56 -16.19 -9.41
C PRO A 290 2.77 -16.37 -8.11
N ASP A 291 3.47 -16.70 -7.03
CA ASP A 291 2.85 -16.83 -5.71
C ASP A 291 2.31 -15.49 -5.19
N GLY A 292 1.04 -15.51 -4.76
CA GLY A 292 0.33 -14.33 -4.28
C GLY A 292 -0.14 -13.39 -5.39
N LEU A 293 -0.20 -13.86 -6.65
CA LEU A 293 -0.82 -13.13 -7.75
C LEU A 293 -2.26 -12.75 -7.39
N ARG A 294 -2.56 -11.46 -7.57
CA ARG A 294 -3.92 -10.93 -7.50
C ARG A 294 -4.49 -10.85 -8.89
N ILE A 295 -5.77 -11.13 -9.04
CA ILE A 295 -6.41 -11.14 -10.35
C ILE A 295 -7.76 -10.42 -10.34
N ILE A 296 -8.06 -9.75 -11.45
CA ILE A 296 -9.42 -9.37 -11.83
C ILE A 296 -9.98 -10.50 -12.68
N GLY A 297 -11.01 -11.18 -12.18
CA GLY A 297 -11.63 -12.29 -12.89
C GLY A 297 -12.75 -11.79 -13.79
N ALA A 298 -12.71 -12.10 -15.07
CA ALA A 298 -13.77 -11.72 -16.02
C ALA A 298 -14.84 -12.81 -16.13
N GLY A 299 -16.11 -12.41 -16.03
CA GLY A 299 -17.24 -13.33 -16.16
C GLY A 299 -18.58 -12.60 -16.16
N TYR A 300 -19.14 -12.38 -17.34
CA TYR A 300 -20.37 -11.60 -17.46
C TYR A 300 -21.58 -12.35 -16.90
N GLY A 301 -22.31 -11.70 -15.99
CA GLY A 301 -23.46 -12.27 -15.29
C GLY A 301 -23.13 -13.32 -14.23
N ARG A 302 -21.88 -13.78 -14.10
CA ARG A 302 -21.46 -14.73 -13.07
C ARG A 302 -19.99 -14.56 -12.67
N ASN A 303 -19.76 -14.28 -11.39
CA ASN A 303 -18.42 -14.18 -10.82
C ASN A 303 -17.63 -15.49 -10.97
N PRO A 304 -16.44 -15.49 -11.62
CA PRO A 304 -15.66 -16.69 -11.89
C PRO A 304 -14.96 -17.26 -10.65
N ARG A 305 -14.75 -16.46 -9.58
CA ARG A 305 -14.09 -16.84 -8.32
C ARG A 305 -12.74 -17.51 -8.52
N LEU A 306 -11.89 -16.91 -9.34
CA LEU A 306 -10.54 -17.39 -9.62
C LEU A 306 -9.66 -17.36 -8.35
N PRO A 307 -8.69 -18.27 -8.21
CA PRO A 307 -7.64 -18.16 -7.20
C PRO A 307 -6.95 -16.80 -7.23
N GLY A 308 -6.89 -16.11 -6.09
CA GLY A 308 -6.29 -14.78 -5.97
C GLY A 308 -7.19 -13.63 -6.45
N GLN A 309 -8.46 -13.89 -6.74
CA GLN A 309 -9.36 -12.87 -7.30
C GLN A 309 -9.72 -11.79 -6.28
N ILE A 310 -9.40 -10.53 -6.61
CA ILE A 310 -9.69 -9.35 -5.79
C ILE A 310 -10.73 -8.42 -6.42
N ALA A 311 -11.09 -8.64 -7.69
CA ALA A 311 -12.18 -7.95 -8.36
C ALA A 311 -12.83 -8.84 -9.42
N HIS A 312 -14.04 -8.47 -9.85
CA HIS A 312 -14.81 -9.16 -10.86
C HIS A 312 -15.24 -8.17 -11.93
N GLN A 313 -14.80 -8.36 -13.17
CA GLN A 313 -15.39 -7.65 -14.31
C GLN A 313 -16.70 -8.35 -14.67
N TYR A 314 -17.83 -7.68 -14.39
CA TYR A 314 -19.15 -8.31 -14.35
C TYR A 314 -20.01 -8.00 -15.58
N THR A 315 -19.67 -6.96 -16.35
CA THR A 315 -20.37 -6.59 -17.56
C THR A 315 -19.47 -5.80 -18.50
N ASP A 316 -19.78 -5.88 -19.79
CA ASP A 316 -19.30 -5.03 -20.89
C ASP A 316 -20.25 -3.88 -21.23
N GLY A 317 -21.30 -3.72 -20.42
CA GLY A 317 -22.38 -2.76 -20.62
C GLY A 317 -23.54 -3.26 -21.46
N ASN A 318 -23.62 -4.56 -21.77
CA ASN A 318 -24.69 -5.17 -22.57
C ASN A 318 -25.66 -6.05 -21.74
N GLY A 319 -25.94 -5.68 -20.48
CA GLY A 319 -27.05 -6.26 -19.72
C GLY A 319 -26.67 -7.42 -18.79
N CYS A 320 -25.40 -7.49 -18.40
CA CYS A 320 -24.88 -8.54 -17.51
C CYS A 320 -24.68 -8.07 -16.05
N GLY A 321 -25.09 -6.84 -15.73
CA GLY A 321 -24.87 -6.15 -14.47
C GLY A 321 -25.60 -6.73 -13.27
N GLY A 322 -26.66 -7.53 -13.48
CA GLY A 322 -27.40 -8.15 -12.38
C GLY A 322 -27.95 -7.13 -11.35
N GLY A 323 -28.24 -5.90 -11.78
CA GLY A 323 -28.66 -4.78 -10.94
C GLY A 323 -27.56 -3.76 -10.61
N LEU A 324 -26.29 -4.04 -10.95
CA LEU A 324 -25.19 -3.08 -10.92
C LEU A 324 -25.15 -2.22 -12.18
N PRO A 325 -24.47 -1.05 -12.16
CA PRO A 325 -24.33 -0.19 -13.34
C PRO A 325 -23.73 -0.90 -14.56
N GLU A 326 -24.23 -0.60 -15.75
CA GLU A 326 -23.74 -1.12 -17.05
C GLU A 326 -22.70 -0.20 -17.69
N GLY A 327 -22.19 0.74 -16.91
CA GLY A 327 -21.27 1.77 -17.37
C GLY A 327 -21.29 2.99 -16.47
N CYS A 328 -20.58 4.04 -16.88
CA CYS A 328 -20.53 5.30 -16.13
C CYS A 328 -20.14 6.49 -17.02
N PRO A 329 -20.40 7.72 -16.58
CA PRO A 329 -19.84 8.91 -17.22
C PRO A 329 -18.30 8.93 -17.17
N PRO A 330 -17.64 9.50 -18.19
CA PRO A 330 -18.20 10.01 -19.44
C PRO A 330 -18.43 8.92 -20.51
N PHE A 331 -18.15 7.65 -20.18
CA PHE A 331 -18.02 6.56 -21.14
C PHE A 331 -19.36 6.03 -21.68
N GLY A 332 -20.45 6.23 -20.95
CA GLY A 332 -21.72 5.55 -21.25
C GLY A 332 -21.59 4.08 -20.88
N ASN A 333 -22.01 3.17 -21.76
CA ASN A 333 -21.82 1.73 -21.55
C ASN A 333 -20.34 1.36 -21.72
N CYS A 334 -19.78 0.69 -20.73
CA CYS A 334 -18.39 0.27 -20.72
C CYS A 334 -18.19 -0.93 -19.80
N ASP A 335 -17.00 -1.52 -19.84
CA ASP A 335 -16.62 -2.57 -18.91
C ASP A 335 -16.67 -2.04 -17.48
N MET A 336 -17.35 -2.78 -16.60
CA MET A 336 -17.51 -2.43 -15.20
C MET A 336 -17.07 -3.58 -14.30
N ASN A 337 -16.40 -3.19 -13.22
CA ASN A 337 -15.79 -4.07 -12.25
C ASN A 337 -16.37 -3.81 -10.87
N VAL A 338 -16.29 -4.83 -10.03
CA VAL A 338 -16.69 -4.81 -8.64
C VAL A 338 -15.56 -5.42 -7.82
N ALA A 339 -15.05 -4.70 -6.82
CA ALA A 339 -13.83 -5.06 -6.07
C ALA A 339 -14.00 -6.20 -5.04
N ASN A 340 -14.93 -7.14 -5.28
CA ASN A 340 -15.24 -8.29 -4.43
C ASN A 340 -15.33 -7.95 -2.94
N GLY A 341 -15.93 -6.80 -2.66
CA GLY A 341 -16.17 -6.27 -1.33
C GLY A 341 -15.02 -5.50 -0.69
N LEU A 342 -14.00 -5.11 -1.45
CA LEU A 342 -12.97 -4.19 -0.99
C LEU A 342 -13.41 -2.75 -1.21
N SER A 343 -13.25 -1.90 -0.20
CA SER A 343 -13.24 -0.44 -0.38
C SER A 343 -12.09 -0.01 -1.31
N PRO A 344 -12.10 1.23 -1.83
CA PRO A 344 -11.04 1.70 -2.72
C PRO A 344 -9.64 1.64 -2.07
N GLU A 345 -9.56 1.98 -0.79
CA GLU A 345 -8.36 1.90 0.03
C GLU A 345 -7.90 0.46 0.26
N GLU A 346 -8.81 -0.46 0.57
CA GLU A 346 -8.47 -1.87 0.77
C GLU A 346 -8.03 -2.53 -0.53
N PHE A 347 -8.63 -2.16 -1.67
CA PHE A 347 -8.19 -2.61 -2.98
C PHE A 347 -6.78 -2.09 -3.29
N ALA A 348 -6.52 -0.80 -3.04
CA ALA A 348 -5.19 -0.22 -3.19
C ALA A 348 -4.17 -0.93 -2.27
N ALA A 349 -4.50 -1.13 -1.00
CA ALA A 349 -3.64 -1.78 -0.01
C ALA A 349 -3.36 -3.25 -0.36
N ALA A 350 -4.37 -3.96 -0.87
CA ALA A 350 -4.19 -5.28 -1.43
C ALA A 350 -3.12 -5.23 -2.52
N CYS A 351 -3.16 -4.25 -3.43
CA CYS A 351 -2.18 -4.04 -4.49
C CYS A 351 -0.87 -3.36 -4.05
N GLY A 352 -0.59 -3.30 -2.74
CA GLY A 352 0.66 -2.77 -2.19
C GLY A 352 0.72 -1.25 -2.09
N ILE A 353 -0.42 -0.57 -2.21
CA ILE A 353 -0.53 0.89 -2.14
C ILE A 353 -1.18 1.29 -0.81
N GLY A 354 -0.47 2.04 0.03
CA GLY A 354 -1.04 2.60 1.27
C GLY A 354 -0.92 1.71 2.51
N GLY A 355 0.14 0.90 2.62
CA GLY A 355 0.64 0.48 3.94
C GLY A 355 1.37 1.65 4.63
N ASP A 356 1.60 1.53 5.94
CA ASP A 356 2.17 2.54 6.85
C ASP A 356 3.42 3.31 6.35
N ASP A 357 4.11 2.81 5.32
CA ASP A 357 5.27 3.45 4.69
C ASP A 357 4.98 4.79 3.99
N MET A 358 3.72 5.10 3.64
CA MET A 358 3.37 6.34 2.94
C MET A 358 2.76 7.43 3.84
N ALA A 359 2.28 7.08 5.04
CA ALA A 359 1.76 8.08 5.98
C ALA A 359 2.89 8.99 6.49
N PHE A 360 4.08 8.40 6.72
CA PHE A 360 5.29 9.14 7.04
C PHE A 360 5.64 10.19 6.00
N LEU A 361 5.40 9.92 4.70
CA LEU A 361 5.70 10.88 3.64
C LEU A 361 4.83 12.14 3.73
N ASP A 362 3.62 12.02 4.27
CA ASP A 362 2.68 13.12 4.39
C ASP A 362 2.79 13.84 5.75
N GLU A 363 3.66 13.36 6.65
CA GLU A 363 4.02 14.09 7.88
C GLU A 363 4.67 15.44 7.53
N THR A 364 4.26 16.48 8.25
CA THR A 364 4.81 17.82 8.05
C THR A 364 5.96 18.10 9.00
N ILE A 365 7.05 18.63 8.47
CA ILE A 365 8.16 19.17 9.24
C ILE A 365 8.35 20.65 8.93
N THR A 366 8.84 21.41 9.91
CA THR A 366 9.27 22.79 9.67
C THR A 366 10.73 22.77 9.21
N ASN A 367 10.98 23.27 7.99
CA ASN A 367 12.34 23.35 7.47
C ASN A 367 13.15 24.48 8.14
N TRP A 368 14.44 24.58 7.83
CA TRP A 368 15.35 25.58 8.40
C TRP A 368 14.94 27.04 8.09
N ALA A 369 14.14 27.26 7.05
CA ALA A 369 13.61 28.57 6.65
C ALA A 369 12.25 28.89 7.32
N GLY A 370 11.76 28.01 8.19
CA GLY A 370 10.48 28.19 8.90
C GLY A 370 9.25 27.81 8.08
N HIS A 371 9.39 27.19 6.91
CA HIS A 371 8.26 26.72 6.11
C HIS A 371 7.84 25.31 6.54
N THR A 372 6.52 25.10 6.62
CA THR A 372 5.95 23.76 6.74
C THR A 372 6.07 23.05 5.39
N VAL A 373 6.74 21.91 5.38
CA VAL A 373 6.92 21.04 4.21
C VAL A 373 6.59 19.60 4.59
N THR A 374 6.24 18.76 3.63
CA THR A 374 6.05 17.33 3.89
C THR A 374 7.38 16.60 3.87
N VAL A 375 7.47 15.46 4.54
CA VAL A 375 8.61 14.52 4.42
C VAL A 375 8.81 14.11 2.95
N ARG A 376 7.73 13.94 2.19
CA ARG A 376 7.73 13.71 0.74
C ARG A 376 8.49 14.80 -0.01
N ASP A 377 8.21 16.07 0.27
CA ASP A 377 8.89 17.20 -0.36
C ASP A 377 10.39 17.16 -0.05
N VAL A 378 10.75 16.85 1.19
CA VAL A 378 12.15 16.76 1.60
C VAL A 378 12.88 15.63 0.88
N LEU A 379 12.32 14.43 0.85
CA LEU A 379 12.94 13.29 0.16
C LEU A 379 13.04 13.52 -1.36
N LYS A 380 12.02 14.14 -1.96
CA LYS A 380 12.05 14.56 -3.37
C LYS A 380 13.22 15.50 -3.66
N TYR A 381 13.41 16.53 -2.83
CA TYR A 381 14.53 17.46 -3.02
C TYR A 381 15.88 16.79 -2.75
N VAL A 382 15.99 15.95 -1.72
CA VAL A 382 17.22 15.19 -1.44
C VAL A 382 17.60 14.32 -2.63
N ASP A 383 16.65 13.56 -3.19
CA ASP A 383 16.90 12.72 -4.37
C ASP A 383 17.26 13.55 -5.61
N GLN A 384 16.55 14.66 -5.83
CA GLN A 384 16.84 15.57 -6.95
C GLN A 384 18.24 16.18 -6.84
N TYR A 385 18.61 16.73 -5.68
CA TYR A 385 19.90 17.40 -5.49
C TYR A 385 21.06 16.40 -5.43
N ASN A 386 20.88 15.23 -4.82
CA ASN A 386 21.89 14.15 -4.89
C ASN A 386 22.12 13.74 -6.35
N GLY A 387 21.06 13.63 -7.13
CA GLY A 387 21.13 13.42 -8.57
C GLY A 387 21.96 14.46 -9.31
N LEU A 388 21.66 15.74 -9.08
CA LEU A 388 22.38 16.86 -9.71
C LEU A 388 23.86 16.90 -9.28
N ILE A 389 24.16 16.58 -8.02
CA ILE A 389 25.54 16.50 -7.51
C ILE A 389 26.30 15.35 -8.18
N LEU A 390 25.67 14.17 -8.30
CA LEU A 390 26.27 13.03 -8.99
C LEU A 390 26.54 13.37 -10.45
N ASP A 391 25.58 13.99 -11.13
CA ASP A 391 25.74 14.41 -12.52
C ASP A 391 26.89 15.42 -12.67
N GLN A 392 27.05 16.36 -11.74
CA GLN A 392 28.18 17.30 -11.71
C GLN A 392 29.52 16.61 -11.47
N LEU A 393 29.61 15.71 -10.51
CA LEU A 393 30.87 15.08 -10.13
C LEU A 393 31.34 14.05 -11.12
N VAL A 394 30.41 13.36 -11.74
CA VAL A 394 30.67 12.11 -12.45
C VAL A 394 30.46 12.29 -13.94
N GLY A 395 29.31 12.83 -14.35
CA GLY A 395 28.94 13.13 -15.73
C GLY A 395 27.42 13.08 -15.93
N PRO A 396 26.90 13.62 -17.04
CA PRO A 396 25.46 13.78 -17.26
C PRO A 396 24.71 12.45 -17.33
N GLY A 397 23.55 12.36 -16.68
CA GLY A 397 22.72 11.16 -16.66
C GLY A 397 23.32 10.00 -15.88
N ALA A 398 24.23 10.28 -14.94
CA ALA A 398 24.82 9.27 -14.06
C ALA A 398 23.78 8.75 -13.06
N ARG A 399 22.84 9.61 -12.64
CA ARG A 399 21.72 9.24 -11.76
C ARG A 399 20.82 8.14 -12.35
N GLU A 400 20.59 8.15 -13.66
CA GLU A 400 19.58 7.32 -14.32
C GLU A 400 20.08 5.91 -14.70
N ARG A 401 21.40 5.67 -14.69
CA ARG A 401 22.01 4.46 -15.27
C ARG A 401 22.44 3.40 -14.27
N GLY A 402 22.20 3.59 -12.97
CA GLY A 402 22.37 2.56 -11.95
C GLY A 402 23.71 1.83 -12.00
N GLY A 403 24.78 2.49 -11.54
CA GLY A 403 26.05 1.82 -11.23
C GLY A 403 27.18 1.95 -12.24
N ASP A 404 26.96 2.52 -13.43
CA ASP A 404 28.05 2.91 -14.34
C ASP A 404 28.15 4.44 -14.47
N PRO A 405 29.16 5.07 -13.86
CA PRO A 405 29.35 6.52 -13.94
C PRO A 405 29.59 6.97 -15.38
N THR A 406 28.62 7.67 -15.99
CA THR A 406 28.89 8.43 -17.22
C THR A 406 29.97 9.45 -16.89
N ARG A 407 31.08 9.44 -17.63
CA ARG A 407 32.22 10.32 -17.39
C ARG A 407 32.10 11.57 -18.26
N TRP A 408 32.73 12.66 -17.83
CA TRP A 408 32.73 13.90 -18.61
C TRP A 408 33.66 13.79 -19.81
N GLU A 409 33.11 13.88 -21.02
CA GLU A 409 33.89 13.91 -22.26
C GLU A 409 34.93 15.05 -22.25
N ILE A 410 34.52 16.24 -21.82
CA ILE A 410 35.39 17.43 -21.74
C ILE A 410 36.56 17.26 -20.76
N LEU A 411 36.45 16.37 -19.77
CA LEU A 411 37.54 16.04 -18.83
C LEU A 411 38.42 14.87 -19.33
N GLY A 412 38.28 14.51 -20.61
CA GLY A 412 38.94 13.36 -21.20
C GLY A 412 38.40 12.04 -20.66
N ASN A 413 37.06 11.95 -20.55
CA ASN A 413 36.33 10.82 -20.00
C ASN A 413 36.72 10.51 -18.53
N ARG A 414 36.82 11.55 -17.71
CA ARG A 414 37.11 11.47 -16.27
C ARG A 414 35.96 12.05 -15.45
N THR A 415 35.91 11.64 -14.19
CA THR A 415 35.14 12.36 -13.16
C THR A 415 35.86 13.67 -12.80
N VAL A 416 35.13 14.61 -12.19
CA VAL A 416 35.72 15.85 -11.66
C VAL A 416 36.79 15.53 -10.60
N VAL A 417 36.55 14.51 -9.76
CA VAL A 417 37.48 14.09 -8.70
C VAL A 417 38.80 13.59 -9.28
N GLU A 418 38.75 12.75 -10.32
CA GLU A 418 39.94 12.26 -11.01
C GLU A 418 40.71 13.39 -11.71
N ALA A 419 39.99 14.31 -12.36
CA ALA A 419 40.61 15.47 -13.01
C ALA A 419 41.33 16.37 -12.00
N LEU A 420 40.69 16.67 -10.86
CA LEU A 420 41.29 17.46 -9.78
C LEU A 420 42.50 16.78 -9.15
N ALA A 421 42.46 15.45 -8.97
CA ALA A 421 43.59 14.68 -8.44
C ALA A 421 44.82 14.80 -9.34
N ILE A 422 44.65 14.70 -10.66
CA ILE A 422 45.73 14.84 -11.64
C ILE A 422 46.29 16.26 -11.65
N ILE A 423 45.42 17.28 -11.64
CA ILE A 423 45.84 18.69 -11.62
C ILE A 423 46.63 18.98 -10.34
N GLY A 424 46.11 18.60 -9.17
CA GLY A 424 46.77 18.84 -7.89
C GLY A 424 48.11 18.11 -7.78
N GLU A 425 48.20 16.88 -8.30
CA GLU A 425 49.47 16.13 -8.39
C GLU A 425 50.48 16.85 -9.28
N THR A 426 50.05 17.33 -10.45
CA THR A 426 50.89 18.09 -11.39
C THR A 426 51.41 19.40 -10.77
N LEU A 427 50.60 20.03 -9.93
CA LEU A 427 50.92 21.30 -9.26
C LEU A 427 51.66 21.12 -7.92
N GLY A 428 51.86 19.88 -7.45
CA GLY A 428 52.52 19.60 -6.17
C GLY A 428 51.72 20.01 -4.93
N ILE A 429 50.39 20.02 -5.00
CA ILE A 429 49.52 20.38 -3.88
C ILE A 429 49.39 19.18 -2.93
N GLU A 430 49.78 19.38 -1.67
CA GLU A 430 49.72 18.33 -0.65
C GLU A 430 48.30 17.76 -0.49
N GLY A 431 48.20 16.43 -0.42
CA GLY A 431 46.93 15.69 -0.30
C GLY A 431 46.29 15.25 -1.62
N PHE A 432 46.59 15.93 -2.73
CA PHE A 432 46.12 15.56 -4.07
C PHE A 432 47.05 14.53 -4.71
N GLY A 433 46.47 13.50 -5.36
CA GLY A 433 47.25 12.47 -6.03
C GLY A 433 46.39 11.30 -6.50
N THR A 434 46.77 10.73 -7.64
CA THR A 434 46.16 9.51 -8.17
C THR A 434 46.54 8.28 -7.32
N ALA A 435 45.70 7.23 -7.36
CA ALA A 435 45.99 5.98 -6.65
C ALA A 435 47.27 5.27 -7.16
N GLU A 436 47.73 5.60 -8.36
CA GLU A 436 49.02 5.14 -8.91
C GLU A 436 50.19 6.03 -8.47
N GLY A 437 50.01 7.36 -8.47
CA GLY A 437 51.01 8.32 -7.97
C GLY A 437 51.37 8.12 -6.50
N LYS A 438 50.36 7.88 -5.64
CA LYS A 438 50.56 7.58 -4.22
C LYS A 438 51.23 6.22 -3.98
N ARG A 439 51.04 5.23 -4.86
CA ARG A 439 51.72 3.92 -4.77
C ARG A 439 53.21 4.03 -5.09
N ASN A 440 53.58 4.85 -6.08
CA ASN A 440 54.97 5.07 -6.49
C ASN A 440 55.80 5.89 -5.47
N ALA A 441 55.18 6.77 -4.69
CA ALA A 441 55.87 7.55 -3.65
C ALA A 441 56.38 6.68 -2.49
N THR A 442 55.73 5.55 -2.18
CA THR A 442 56.11 4.64 -1.09
C THR A 442 57.32 3.75 -1.40
N VAL A 443 57.73 3.63 -2.67
CA VAL A 443 58.80 2.70 -3.12
C VAL A 443 60.17 3.39 -3.21
N ALA A 444 60.22 4.73 -3.18
CA ALA A 444 61.46 5.49 -3.27
C ALA A 444 61.98 5.93 -1.89
N THR A 445 62.65 5.03 -1.16
CA THR A 445 63.60 5.42 -0.10
C THR A 445 64.98 4.84 -0.47
N PRO A 446 66.07 5.63 -0.48
CA PRO A 446 67.33 5.22 -1.10
C PRO A 446 68.23 4.41 -0.16
N MET A 447 68.86 3.37 -0.71
CA MET A 447 70.07 2.74 -0.15
C MET A 447 71.29 3.63 -0.41
N ALA A 448 71.99 4.07 0.65
CA ALA A 448 73.45 4.11 0.74
C ALA A 448 73.93 4.83 2.02
N GLY A 449 74.80 4.18 2.79
CA GLY A 449 75.54 4.77 3.90
C GLY A 449 76.72 3.89 4.27
N ALA A 450 77.78 3.96 3.46
CA ALA A 450 79.05 3.27 3.69
C ALA A 450 79.88 3.95 4.81
N GLN A 451 80.74 3.13 5.42
CA GLN A 451 81.65 3.39 6.53
C GLN A 451 82.52 4.66 6.39
N ALA A 452 82.78 5.32 7.52
CA ALA A 452 84.06 5.98 7.77
C ALA A 452 84.41 5.92 9.27
N ASP A 453 85.63 5.44 9.51
CA ASP A 453 86.34 5.20 10.75
C ASP A 453 87.01 6.49 11.25
N ALA A 454 86.93 6.82 12.55
CA ALA A 454 87.83 7.76 13.21
C ALA A 454 87.84 7.59 14.75
N ARG A 455 88.97 7.07 15.21
CA ARG A 455 89.54 6.89 16.56
C ARG A 455 89.35 8.03 17.61
N MET A 456 89.11 7.57 18.85
CA MET A 456 89.76 7.91 20.15
C MET A 456 89.62 9.34 20.76
N PRO A 457 89.88 9.55 22.09
CA PRO A 457 89.73 8.66 23.25
C PRO A 457 89.11 9.33 24.51
N GLU A 458 88.81 8.47 25.50
CA GLU A 458 88.94 8.65 26.96
C GLU A 458 88.48 9.92 27.69
N GLY A 459 87.76 9.70 28.80
CA GLY A 459 87.87 10.59 29.96
C GLY A 459 86.74 10.56 30.97
N GLY A 460 86.81 9.63 31.93
CA GLY A 460 86.70 10.00 33.34
C GLY A 460 85.32 10.17 34.00
N LYS A 461 85.01 9.13 34.80
CA LYS A 461 84.20 9.09 36.04
C LYS A 461 82.69 9.06 35.94
#